data_AF-A0A9P0DJX2-F1
#
_entry.id   AF-A0A9P0DJX2-F1
#
_cell.length_a   1.000
_cell.length_b   1.000
_cell.length_c   1.000
_cell.angle_alpha   90.00
_cell.angle_beta   90.00
_cell.angle_gamma   90.00
#
_symmetry.space_group_name_H-M   'P 1'
#
loop_
_entity.id
_entity.type
_entity.pdbx_description
1 polymer ?
#
loop_
_entity_poly.entity_id
_entity_poly.type
_entity_poly.pdbx_seq_one_letter_code
_entity_poly.pdbx_strand_id
1 'polypeptide(L)'
;MSISVRLKQVQIPRSKGEKFAKVEFRGVSHSTKILEDNGTELNVVDQKFDWPVGRPVEEDELLLLELFSRSRLFSDKLIGSYRLVLQKVVQDGQLSISDSLLDANNIAIPATIDFDVSYTPPDEAMAVYDFLEDDQQMLIDIEQNIANIERNLATGQDKEAAGAVKRLAVGAAEKRNGQERRKTTMRTVRNLMR
;
A
#
# COMPACT_ATOMS: atom_id res chain seq x y z
N MET A 1 9.10 -9.93 -9.87
CA MET A 1 7.96 -9.11 -10.34
C MET A 1 7.01 -9.97 -11.12
N SER A 2 5.73 -9.84 -10.85
CA SER A 2 4.70 -10.53 -11.62
C SER A 2 3.42 -9.75 -11.61
N ILE A 3 2.66 -9.83 -12.68
CA ILE A 3 1.25 -9.48 -12.67
C ILE A 3 0.45 -10.77 -12.75
N SER A 4 -0.61 -10.84 -11.96
CA SER A 4 -1.48 -12.00 -11.89
C SER A 4 -2.92 -11.56 -12.11
N VAL A 5 -3.68 -12.38 -12.82
CA VAL A 5 -5.11 -12.16 -13.07
C VAL A 5 -5.86 -13.41 -12.63
N ARG A 6 -6.81 -13.26 -11.72
CA ARG A 6 -7.75 -14.33 -11.34
C ARG A 6 -9.10 -14.02 -11.95
N LEU A 7 -9.47 -14.73 -13.00
CA LEU A 7 -10.81 -14.65 -13.58
C LEU A 7 -11.76 -15.51 -12.73
N LYS A 8 -12.68 -14.86 -12.00
CA LYS A 8 -13.62 -15.53 -11.11
C LYS A 8 -14.78 -16.12 -11.89
N GLN A 9 -15.47 -15.27 -12.65
CA GLN A 9 -16.69 -15.63 -13.35
C GLN A 9 -16.94 -14.76 -14.57
N VAL A 10 -17.72 -15.28 -15.50
CA VAL A 10 -18.17 -14.60 -16.71
C VAL A 10 -19.68 -14.83 -16.84
N GLN A 11 -20.44 -13.75 -16.96
CA GLN A 11 -21.86 -13.82 -17.27
C GLN A 11 -22.06 -13.56 -18.76
N ILE A 12 -22.71 -14.49 -19.45
CA ILE A 12 -22.97 -14.43 -20.88
C ILE A 12 -24.45 -14.75 -21.09
N PRO A 13 -25.20 -13.94 -21.86
CA PRO A 13 -26.56 -14.29 -22.24
C PRO A 13 -26.56 -15.64 -22.97
N ARG A 14 -27.65 -16.39 -22.82
CA ARG A 14 -27.79 -17.72 -23.43
C ARG A 14 -27.41 -17.68 -24.91
N SER A 15 -26.26 -18.30 -25.22
CA SER A 15 -25.69 -18.34 -26.56
C SER A 15 -25.17 -19.74 -26.83
N LYS A 16 -25.48 -20.27 -28.02
CA LYS A 16 -25.06 -21.63 -28.39
C LYS A 16 -23.55 -21.69 -28.62
N GLY A 17 -22.98 -22.86 -28.34
CA GLY A 17 -21.61 -23.22 -28.68
C GLY A 17 -20.60 -22.95 -27.57
N GLU A 18 -19.47 -23.64 -27.65
CA GLU A 18 -18.36 -23.56 -26.70
C GLU A 18 -17.80 -22.13 -26.62
N LYS A 19 -17.48 -21.66 -25.40
CA LYS A 19 -16.94 -20.32 -25.13
C LYS A 19 -15.63 -20.45 -24.37
N PHE A 20 -14.74 -19.48 -24.50
CA PHE A 20 -13.55 -19.38 -23.64
C PHE A 20 -13.10 -17.94 -23.55
N ALA A 21 -12.45 -17.56 -22.45
CA ALA A 21 -11.84 -16.26 -22.30
C ALA A 21 -10.34 -16.35 -22.59
N LYS A 22 -9.80 -15.28 -23.17
CA LYS A 22 -8.39 -15.07 -23.40
C LYS A 22 -7.98 -13.81 -22.66
N VAL A 23 -6.90 -13.90 -21.88
CA VAL A 23 -6.33 -12.77 -21.16
C VAL A 23 -4.94 -12.51 -21.74
N GLU A 24 -4.62 -11.26 -22.01
CA GLU A 24 -3.38 -10.87 -22.65
C GLU A 24 -2.73 -9.69 -21.96
N PHE A 25 -1.43 -9.83 -21.71
CA PHE A 25 -0.60 -8.78 -21.17
C PHE A 25 0.75 -8.75 -21.91
N ARG A 26 1.16 -7.58 -22.39
CA ARG A 26 2.41 -7.38 -23.17
C ARG A 26 2.59 -8.37 -24.34
N GLY A 27 1.50 -8.71 -25.04
CA GLY A 27 1.49 -9.65 -26.16
C GLY A 27 1.61 -11.13 -25.77
N VAL A 28 1.70 -11.45 -24.48
CA VAL A 28 1.65 -12.83 -23.99
C VAL A 28 0.24 -13.12 -23.52
N SER A 29 -0.40 -14.10 -24.15
CA SER A 29 -1.78 -14.46 -23.85
C SER A 29 -1.92 -15.83 -23.20
N HIS A 30 -2.90 -15.93 -22.30
CA HIS A 30 -3.39 -17.16 -21.73
C HIS A 30 -4.88 -17.32 -22.04
N SER A 31 -5.35 -18.56 -22.15
CA SER A 31 -6.76 -18.86 -22.37
C SER A 31 -7.29 -19.73 -21.25
N THR A 32 -8.54 -19.51 -20.88
CA THR A 32 -9.24 -20.37 -19.95
C THR A 32 -9.50 -21.73 -20.58
N LYS A 33 -9.85 -22.70 -19.73
CA LYS A 33 -10.62 -23.86 -20.19
C LYS A 33 -11.91 -23.43 -20.90
N ILE A 34 -12.44 -24.32 -21.72
CA ILE A 34 -13.75 -24.13 -22.36
C ILE A 34 -14.80 -23.96 -21.26
N LEU A 35 -15.60 -22.90 -21.36
CA LEU A 35 -16.75 -22.64 -20.52
C LEU A 35 -17.89 -23.52 -21.04
N GLU A 36 -18.32 -24.46 -20.20
CA GLU A 36 -19.42 -25.36 -20.51
C GLU A 36 -20.76 -24.62 -20.39
N ASP A 37 -21.68 -24.88 -21.32
CA ASP A 37 -23.03 -24.34 -21.25
C ASP A 37 -23.81 -25.09 -20.16
N ASN A 38 -23.78 -24.54 -18.94
CA ASN A 38 -24.49 -25.08 -17.79
C ASN A 38 -26.00 -24.73 -17.80
N GLY A 39 -26.51 -24.11 -18.87
CA GLY A 39 -27.89 -23.61 -18.95
C GLY A 39 -28.17 -22.38 -18.08
N THR A 40 -27.19 -21.93 -17.30
CA THR A 40 -27.18 -20.66 -16.58
C THR A 40 -26.38 -19.60 -17.34
N GLU A 41 -26.77 -18.35 -17.20
CA GLU A 41 -26.04 -17.23 -17.80
C GLU A 41 -24.69 -16.98 -17.10
N LEU A 42 -24.52 -17.49 -15.87
CA LEU A 42 -23.32 -17.36 -15.08
C LEU A 42 -22.40 -18.58 -15.25
N ASN A 43 -21.14 -18.32 -15.62
CA ASN A 43 -20.08 -19.31 -15.75
C ASN A 43 -18.99 -19.02 -14.73
N VAL A 44 -18.83 -19.92 -13.74
CA VAL A 44 -17.75 -19.83 -12.76
C VAL A 44 -16.48 -20.42 -13.36
N VAL A 45 -15.40 -19.65 -13.36
CA VAL A 45 -14.13 -20.01 -14.01
C VAL A 45 -13.05 -20.31 -12.98
N ASP A 46 -12.91 -19.44 -11.98
CA ASP A 46 -11.85 -19.40 -10.95
C ASP A 46 -10.48 -19.89 -11.44
N GLN A 47 -9.97 -19.23 -12.49
CA GLN A 47 -8.64 -19.53 -13.05
C GLN A 47 -7.70 -18.36 -12.85
N LYS A 48 -6.49 -18.66 -12.37
CA LYS A 48 -5.41 -17.70 -12.18
C LYS A 48 -4.40 -17.82 -13.31
N PHE A 49 -4.01 -16.68 -13.84
CA PHE A 49 -2.98 -16.51 -14.85
C PHE A 49 -1.88 -15.62 -14.29
N ASP A 50 -0.62 -16.02 -14.48
CA ASP A 50 0.54 -15.35 -13.90
C ASP A 50 1.54 -15.00 -15.00
N TRP A 51 1.88 -13.73 -15.12
CA TRP A 51 2.92 -13.24 -16.02
C TRP A 51 4.15 -12.81 -15.22
N PRO A 52 5.28 -13.54 -15.32
CA PRO A 52 6.54 -13.03 -14.80
C PRO A 52 6.98 -11.85 -15.67
N VAL A 53 7.28 -10.71 -15.03
CA VAL A 53 7.70 -9.50 -15.76
C VAL A 53 9.15 -9.17 -15.47
N GLY A 54 9.94 -8.94 -16.52
CA GLY A 54 11.36 -8.55 -16.39
C GLY A 54 11.57 -7.07 -16.09
N ARG A 55 10.55 -6.24 -16.36
CA ARG A 55 10.52 -4.80 -16.08
C ARG A 55 9.24 -4.44 -15.31
N PRO A 56 9.26 -3.38 -14.47
CA PRO A 56 8.07 -2.90 -13.77
C PRO A 56 6.90 -2.67 -14.72
N VAL A 57 5.69 -2.84 -14.22
CA VAL A 57 4.45 -2.51 -14.94
C VAL A 57 4.25 -1.00 -14.88
N GLU A 58 3.97 -0.38 -16.03
CA GLU A 58 3.73 1.07 -16.13
C GLU A 58 2.23 1.37 -16.00
N GLU A 59 1.88 2.58 -15.55
CA GLU A 59 0.48 2.95 -15.25
C GLU A 59 -0.41 2.99 -16.51
N ASP A 60 0.16 3.27 -17.68
CA ASP A 60 -0.52 3.37 -18.97
C ASP A 60 -0.60 2.03 -19.72
N GLU A 61 0.00 0.97 -19.18
CA GLU A 61 -0.08 -0.36 -19.78
C GLU A 61 -1.49 -0.95 -19.68
N LEU A 62 -1.82 -1.77 -20.69
CA LEU A 62 -3.15 -2.35 -20.84
C LEU A 62 -3.12 -3.86 -20.58
N LEU A 63 -4.10 -4.31 -19.80
CA LEU A 63 -4.50 -5.70 -19.71
C LEU A 63 -5.76 -5.92 -20.56
N LEU A 64 -5.71 -6.88 -21.47
CA LEU A 64 -6.82 -7.20 -22.36
C LEU A 64 -7.48 -8.50 -21.92
N LEU A 65 -8.80 -8.49 -21.82
CA LEU A 65 -9.62 -9.67 -21.66
C LEU A 65 -10.56 -9.77 -22.86
N GLU A 66 -10.58 -10.92 -23.50
CA GLU A 66 -11.36 -11.18 -24.70
C GLU A 66 -12.18 -12.45 -24.52
N LEU A 67 -13.45 -12.40 -24.90
CA LEU A 67 -14.34 -13.55 -24.85
C LEU A 67 -14.56 -14.08 -26.27
N PHE A 68 -14.29 -15.36 -26.49
CA PHE A 68 -14.40 -16.01 -27.78
C PHE A 68 -15.51 -17.07 -27.79
N SER A 69 -16.18 -17.19 -28.93
CA SER A 69 -16.95 -18.37 -29.31
C SER A 69 -16.05 -19.30 -30.11
N ARG A 70 -15.83 -20.50 -29.57
CA ARG A 70 -15.06 -21.52 -30.26
C ARG A 70 -15.88 -22.10 -31.41
N SER A 71 -15.24 -22.26 -32.57
CA SER A 71 -15.82 -22.97 -33.70
C SER A 71 -14.95 -24.19 -34.03
N ARG A 72 -15.57 -25.37 -34.22
CA ARG A 72 -14.82 -26.58 -34.61
C ARG A 72 -14.37 -26.56 -36.07
N LEU A 73 -15.07 -25.81 -36.93
CA LEU A 73 -14.91 -25.85 -38.38
C LEU A 73 -14.48 -24.51 -38.99
N PHE A 74 -14.51 -23.44 -38.20
CA PHE A 74 -14.17 -22.08 -38.63
C PHE A 74 -13.23 -21.43 -37.61
N SER A 75 -12.74 -20.22 -37.91
CA SER A 75 -12.03 -19.40 -36.93
C SER A 75 -12.94 -19.05 -35.75
N ASP A 76 -12.34 -18.95 -34.57
CA ASP A 76 -13.03 -18.51 -33.37
C ASP A 76 -13.52 -17.06 -33.54
N LYS A 77 -14.72 -16.79 -33.01
CA LYS A 77 -15.37 -15.48 -33.15
C LYS A 77 -15.22 -14.69 -31.84
N LEU A 78 -14.66 -13.49 -31.92
CA LEU A 78 -14.67 -12.55 -30.79
C LEU A 78 -16.11 -12.11 -30.50
N ILE A 79 -16.52 -12.28 -29.24
CA ILE A 79 -17.84 -11.87 -28.75
C ILE A 79 -17.75 -10.47 -28.16
N GLY A 80 -16.74 -10.24 -27.32
CA GLY A 80 -16.50 -8.96 -26.71
C GLY A 80 -15.13 -8.89 -26.06
N SER A 81 -14.70 -7.68 -25.77
CA SER A 81 -13.40 -7.38 -25.18
C SER A 81 -13.53 -6.37 -24.05
N TYR A 82 -12.62 -6.44 -23.10
CA TYR A 82 -12.45 -5.50 -22.01
C TYR A 82 -10.98 -5.09 -21.94
N ARG A 83 -10.73 -3.81 -21.72
CA ARG A 83 -9.37 -3.25 -21.64
C ARG A 83 -9.24 -2.51 -20.33
N LEU A 84 -8.29 -2.94 -19.50
CA LEU A 84 -7.99 -2.32 -18.22
C LEU A 84 -6.69 -1.53 -18.33
N VAL A 85 -6.73 -0.25 -17.97
CA VAL A 85 -5.52 0.55 -17.71
C VAL A 85 -5.01 0.20 -16.31
N LEU A 86 -3.71 -0.11 -16.20
CA LEU A 86 -3.13 -0.68 -14.99
C LEU A 86 -2.74 0.35 -13.92
N GLN A 87 -2.98 1.64 -14.14
CA GLN A 87 -2.70 2.73 -13.19
C GLN A 87 -3.06 2.39 -11.74
N LYS A 88 -4.33 2.02 -11.49
CA LYS A 88 -4.77 1.67 -10.13
C LYS A 88 -4.12 0.39 -9.60
N VAL A 89 -3.86 -0.59 -10.47
CA VAL A 89 -3.20 -1.85 -10.07
C VAL A 89 -1.75 -1.60 -9.65
N VAL A 90 -1.06 -0.67 -10.32
CA VAL A 90 0.31 -0.29 -9.99
C VAL A 90 0.36 0.49 -8.68
N GLN A 91 -0.62 1.36 -8.42
CA GLN A 91 -0.69 2.20 -7.21
C GLN A 91 -1.16 1.41 -5.98
N ASP A 92 -2.22 0.63 -6.12
CA ASP A 92 -2.89 -0.07 -5.00
C ASP A 92 -2.39 -1.52 -4.83
N GLY A 93 -1.62 -2.04 -5.80
CA GLY A 93 -1.10 -3.42 -5.82
C GLY A 93 -2.14 -4.48 -6.19
N GLN A 94 -3.43 -4.25 -5.92
CA GLN A 94 -4.52 -5.17 -6.27
C GLN A 94 -5.79 -4.40 -6.65
N LEU A 95 -6.56 -4.96 -7.60
CA LEU A 95 -7.85 -4.43 -8.02
C LEU A 95 -8.83 -5.57 -8.30
N SER A 96 -10.06 -5.47 -7.79
CA SER A 96 -11.19 -6.32 -8.18
C SER A 96 -12.09 -5.55 -9.13
N ILE A 97 -12.43 -6.14 -10.26
CA ILE A 97 -13.23 -5.53 -11.33
C ILE A 97 -14.45 -6.40 -11.60
N SER A 98 -15.62 -5.77 -11.70
CA SER A 98 -16.81 -6.37 -12.28
C SER A 98 -17.41 -5.41 -13.28
N ASP A 99 -17.36 -5.75 -14.58
CA ASP A 99 -17.79 -4.84 -15.65
C ASP A 99 -18.30 -5.58 -16.89
N SER A 100 -18.94 -4.84 -17.80
CA SER A 100 -19.48 -5.32 -19.07
C SER A 100 -18.40 -5.37 -20.16
N LEU A 101 -18.49 -6.37 -21.03
CA LEU A 101 -17.66 -6.47 -22.23
C LEU A 101 -18.14 -5.48 -23.29
N LEU A 102 -17.23 -5.11 -24.19
CA LEU A 102 -17.49 -4.23 -25.34
C LEU A 102 -17.43 -5.03 -26.65
N ASP A 103 -18.31 -4.70 -27.60
CA ASP A 103 -18.25 -5.25 -28.96
C ASP A 103 -17.19 -4.57 -29.84
N ALA A 104 -17.15 -4.93 -31.13
CA ALA A 104 -16.24 -4.33 -32.11
C ALA A 104 -16.49 -2.84 -32.39
N ASN A 105 -17.67 -2.32 -32.04
CA ASN A 105 -18.04 -0.91 -32.17
C ASN A 105 -17.84 -0.14 -30.86
N ASN A 106 -17.21 -0.74 -29.85
CA ASN A 106 -17.07 -0.23 -28.49
C ASN A 106 -18.41 0.04 -27.78
N ILE A 107 -19.44 -0.74 -28.12
CA ILE A 107 -20.74 -0.71 -27.46
C ILE A 107 -20.76 -1.81 -26.38
N ALA A 108 -21.18 -1.44 -25.17
CA ALA A 108 -21.34 -2.40 -24.08
C ALA A 108 -22.38 -3.46 -24.44
N ILE A 109 -21.99 -4.73 -24.31
CA ILE A 109 -22.86 -5.88 -24.52
C ILE A 109 -23.36 -6.42 -23.17
N PRO A 110 -24.50 -7.13 -23.15
CA PRO A 110 -25.04 -7.72 -21.93
C PRO A 110 -24.26 -8.95 -21.45
N ALA A 111 -22.93 -8.93 -21.55
CA ALA A 111 -22.03 -9.93 -21.00
C ALA A 111 -21.07 -9.25 -20.03
N THR A 112 -20.93 -9.79 -18.82
CA THR A 112 -20.10 -9.21 -17.76
C THR A 112 -18.97 -10.17 -17.37
N ILE A 113 -17.89 -9.59 -16.86
CA ILE A 113 -16.72 -10.31 -16.35
C ILE A 113 -16.44 -9.86 -14.93
N ASP A 114 -15.99 -10.79 -14.09
CA ASP A 114 -15.54 -10.52 -12.73
C ASP A 114 -14.19 -11.18 -12.51
N PHE A 115 -13.20 -10.35 -12.16
CA PHE A 115 -11.82 -10.77 -12.03
C PHE A 115 -11.04 -9.89 -11.06
N ASP A 116 -10.00 -10.47 -10.48
CA ASP A 116 -8.99 -9.74 -9.71
C ASP A 116 -7.72 -9.62 -10.52
N VAL A 117 -7.04 -8.49 -10.36
CA VAL A 117 -5.67 -8.27 -10.85
C VAL A 117 -4.81 -7.93 -9.65
N SER A 118 -3.65 -8.56 -9.53
CA SER A 118 -2.65 -8.24 -8.52
C SER A 118 -1.30 -8.04 -9.17
N TYR A 119 -0.58 -7.00 -8.79
CA TYR A 119 0.77 -6.72 -9.22
C TYR A 119 1.72 -6.85 -8.04
N THR A 120 2.71 -7.72 -8.20
CA THR A 120 3.82 -7.87 -7.27
C THR A 120 5.00 -7.08 -7.82
N PRO A 121 5.29 -5.89 -7.27
CA PRO A 121 6.44 -5.08 -7.68
C PRO A 121 7.75 -5.81 -7.37
N PRO A 122 8.90 -5.32 -7.89
CA PRO A 122 10.19 -5.96 -7.63
C PRO A 122 10.58 -5.87 -6.16
N ASP A 123 9.89 -4.99 -5.43
CA ASP A 123 10.37 -4.37 -4.21
C ASP A 123 9.42 -4.60 -3.03
N GLU A 124 8.65 -5.67 -3.06
CA GLU A 124 7.75 -6.06 -1.95
C GLU A 124 8.50 -6.22 -0.60
N ALA A 125 9.83 -6.36 -0.66
CA ALA A 125 10.73 -6.13 0.46
C ALA A 125 10.76 -4.66 0.93
N MET A 126 11.06 -3.69 0.06
CA MET A 126 11.23 -2.27 0.43
C MET A 126 9.96 -1.56 0.87
N ALA A 127 8.78 -1.88 0.31
CA ALA A 127 7.53 -1.26 0.78
C ALA A 127 7.16 -1.69 2.21
N VAL A 128 7.54 -2.90 2.60
CA VAL A 128 7.45 -3.38 3.98
C VAL A 128 8.57 -2.77 4.83
N TYR A 129 9.77 -2.56 4.28
CA TYR A 129 10.86 -1.88 4.99
C TYR A 129 10.56 -0.40 5.28
N ASP A 130 9.95 0.36 4.37
CA ASP A 130 9.62 1.78 4.56
C ASP A 130 8.64 1.98 5.74
N PHE A 131 7.61 1.12 5.81
CA PHE A 131 6.65 1.13 6.93
C PHE A 131 7.24 0.63 8.25
N LEU A 132 8.23 -0.28 8.19
CA LEU A 132 8.92 -0.80 9.37
C LEU A 132 10.05 0.12 9.86
N GLU A 133 10.69 0.90 8.97
CA GLU A 133 11.74 1.85 9.29
C GLU A 133 11.17 3.03 10.08
N ASP A 134 10.01 3.55 9.71
CA ASP A 134 9.33 4.61 10.49
C ASP A 134 8.99 4.14 11.92
N ASP A 135 8.48 2.92 12.07
CA ASP A 135 8.18 2.33 13.38
C ASP A 135 9.45 2.03 14.19
N GLN A 136 10.51 1.52 13.55
CA GLN A 136 11.80 1.31 14.19
C GLN A 136 12.45 2.63 14.62
N GLN A 137 12.36 3.67 13.79
CA GLN A 137 12.89 4.99 14.08
C GLN A 137 12.15 5.62 15.27
N MET A 138 10.82 5.49 15.30
CA MET A 138 10.01 5.90 16.45
C MET A 138 10.39 5.15 17.74
N LEU A 139 10.66 3.85 17.65
CA LEU A 139 11.13 3.05 18.80
C LEU A 139 12.52 3.51 19.29
N ILE A 140 13.46 3.79 18.38
CA ILE A 140 14.79 4.31 18.72
C ILE A 140 14.71 5.66 19.42
N ASP A 141 13.86 6.56 18.93
CA ASP A 141 13.66 7.88 19.52
C ASP A 141 13.07 7.79 20.93
N ILE A 142 12.15 6.85 21.17
CA ILE A 142 11.59 6.56 22.49
C ILE A 142 12.67 6.03 23.44
N GLU A 143 13.48 5.06 23.01
CA GLU A 143 14.56 4.48 23.82
C GLU A 143 15.61 5.54 24.21
N GLN A 144 15.97 6.42 23.28
CA GLN A 144 16.93 7.48 23.53
C GLN A 144 16.39 8.52 24.52
N ASN A 145 15.09 8.83 24.44
CA ASN A 145 14.42 9.70 25.40
C ASN A 145 14.42 9.11 26.82
N ILE A 146 14.12 7.81 26.94
CA ILE A 146 14.16 7.08 28.22
C ILE A 146 15.58 7.12 28.80
N ALA A 147 16.60 6.78 28.02
CA ALA A 147 18.00 6.78 28.47
C ALA A 147 18.47 8.17 28.93
N ASN A 148 18.03 9.24 28.27
CA ASN A 148 18.32 10.61 28.67
C ASN A 148 17.66 10.99 30.01
N ILE A 149 16.40 10.58 30.22
CA ILE A 149 15.67 10.79 31.47
C ILE A 149 16.34 10.03 32.60
N GLU A 150 16.72 8.77 32.39
CA GLU A 150 17.42 7.94 33.37
C GLU A 150 18.78 8.53 33.77
N ARG A 151 19.58 9.01 32.82
CA ARG A 151 20.84 9.71 33.12
C ARG A 151 20.62 10.98 33.94
N ASN A 152 19.60 11.77 33.62
CA ASN A 152 19.27 12.98 34.39
C ASN A 152 18.77 12.66 35.80
N LEU A 153 18.01 11.57 35.98
CA LEU A 153 17.57 11.09 37.29
C LEU A 153 18.73 10.56 38.12
N ALA A 154 19.62 9.78 37.53
CA ALA A 154 20.81 9.26 38.21
C ALA A 154 21.78 10.38 38.62
N THR A 155 22.01 11.37 37.76
CA THR A 155 22.90 12.51 38.05
C THR A 155 22.26 13.60 38.91
N GLY A 156 20.93 13.67 38.98
CA GLY A 156 20.18 14.55 39.89
C GLY A 156 20.30 14.13 41.35
N GLN A 157 20.40 12.82 41.64
CA GLN A 157 20.56 12.30 42.99
C GLN A 157 21.93 12.60 43.61
N ASP A 158 22.99 12.71 42.80
CA ASP A 158 24.34 13.04 43.30
C ASP A 158 24.50 14.52 43.70
N LYS A 159 23.71 15.43 43.11
CA LYS A 159 23.80 16.88 43.40
C LYS A 159 22.97 17.31 44.62
N GLU A 160 21.89 16.60 44.95
CA GLU A 160 21.16 16.84 46.21
C GLU A 160 21.93 16.35 47.44
N ALA A 161 22.69 15.25 47.33
CA ALA A 161 23.57 14.78 48.40
C ALA A 161 24.76 15.73 48.66
N ALA A 162 25.34 16.31 47.60
CA ALA A 162 26.46 17.27 47.73
C ALA A 162 26.02 18.68 48.18
N GLY A 163 24.80 19.10 47.86
CA GLY A 163 24.25 20.40 48.27
C GLY A 163 23.82 20.48 49.75
N ALA A 164 23.41 19.35 50.34
CA ALA A 164 23.01 19.29 51.75
C ALA A 164 24.20 19.41 52.72
N VAL A 165 25.37 18.87 52.36
CA VAL A 165 26.58 18.91 53.22
C VAL A 165 27.16 20.33 53.31
N LYS A 166 27.03 21.16 52.28
CA LYS A 166 27.57 22.53 52.27
C LYS A 166 26.74 23.54 53.08
N ARG A 167 25.46 23.25 53.36
CA ARG A 167 24.58 24.13 54.15
C ARG A 167 24.74 23.97 55.66
N LEU A 168 25.26 22.84 56.14
CA LEU A 168 25.48 22.59 57.57
C LEU A 168 26.81 23.18 58.10
N ALA A 169 27.78 23.46 57.23
CA ALA A 169 29.10 23.96 57.63
C ALA A 169 29.19 25.50 57.80
N VAL A 170 28.17 26.26 57.37
CA VAL A 170 28.20 27.74 57.41
C VAL A 170 27.38 28.32 58.58
N GLY A 171 26.78 27.48 59.41
CA GLY A 171 25.94 27.92 60.55
C GLY A 171 26.69 28.37 61.81
N ALA A 172 28.03 28.37 61.80
CA ALA A 172 28.83 28.63 63.00
C ALA A 172 29.98 29.62 62.77
N ALA A 173 29.71 30.80 62.22
CA ALA A 173 30.57 31.97 62.44
C ALA A 173 29.84 33.29 62.11
N GLU A 174 29.90 34.19 63.09
CA GLU A 174 29.88 35.65 62.94
C GLU A 174 28.55 36.41 62.78
N LYS A 175 28.11 36.93 63.93
CA LYS A 175 27.38 38.19 64.07
C LYS A 175 28.21 39.35 63.49
N ARG A 176 27.63 40.17 62.60
CA ARG A 176 27.38 41.63 62.74
C ARG A 176 27.17 42.31 61.37
N ASN A 177 26.21 43.24 61.39
CA ASN A 177 25.95 44.38 60.49
C ASN A 177 25.30 44.16 59.11
N GLY A 178 24.09 44.71 58.97
CA GLY A 178 23.93 45.92 58.14
C GLY A 178 23.24 45.78 56.78
N GLN A 179 21.91 45.95 56.80
CA GLN A 179 21.10 46.74 55.85
C GLN A 179 21.20 46.55 54.31
N GLU A 180 20.08 46.04 53.78
CA GLU A 180 19.20 46.73 52.82
C GLU A 180 19.36 46.51 51.30
N ARG A 181 18.18 46.37 50.65
CA ARG A 181 17.78 46.63 49.24
C ARG A 181 17.71 45.42 48.31
N ARG A 182 16.53 44.81 48.13
CA ARG A 182 15.39 45.15 47.23
C ARG A 182 15.66 45.01 45.71
N LYS A 183 14.78 44.17 45.12
CA LYS A 183 14.10 44.26 43.80
C LYS A 183 14.86 43.74 42.57
N THR A 184 14.31 42.71 41.89
CA THR A 184 13.43 42.76 40.69
C THR A 184 14.24 43.12 39.44
N THR A 185 14.22 42.39 38.32
CA THR A 185 13.15 42.41 37.30
C THR A 185 13.45 41.39 36.18
N MET A 186 12.40 40.75 35.65
CA MET A 186 12.40 40.04 34.36
C MET A 186 12.67 41.00 33.18
N ARG A 187 13.28 40.49 32.09
CA ARG A 187 13.17 41.01 30.71
C ARG A 187 13.21 39.81 29.75
N THR A 188 12.08 39.38 29.19
CA THR A 188 11.38 39.87 27.99
C THR A 188 11.95 39.33 26.68
N VAL A 189 11.10 38.53 26.05
CA VAL A 189 11.13 37.93 24.71
C VAL A 189 11.00 39.01 23.63
N ARG A 190 11.75 38.86 22.53
CA ARG A 190 11.33 39.11 21.13
C ARG A 190 12.50 38.81 20.20
N ASN A 191 12.27 37.96 19.20
CA ASN A 191 12.84 38.22 17.89
C ASN A 191 11.83 37.85 16.80
N LEU A 192 11.74 38.76 15.83
CA LEU A 192 10.73 38.88 14.79
C LEU A 192 11.07 38.06 13.54
N MET A 193 10.02 37.67 12.84
CA MET A 193 9.98 37.31 11.43
C MET A 193 10.68 38.33 10.52
N ARG A 194 11.32 37.82 9.47
CA ARG A 194 11.10 38.27 8.09
C ARG A 194 11.00 37.05 7.20
#